data_AF-A0A7C3M1J0-F1
#
_entry.id   AF-A0A7C3M1J0-F1
#
_cell.length_a   1.000
_cell.length_b   1.000
_cell.length_c   1.000
_cell.angle_alpha   90.00
_cell.angle_beta   90.00
_cell.angle_gamma   90.00
#
_symmetry.space_group_name_H-M   'P 1'
#
loop_
_entity.id
_entity.type
_entity.pdbx_description
1 polymer ?
#
loop_
_entity_poly.entity_id
_entity_poly.type
_entity_poly.pdbx_seq_one_letter_code
_entity_poly.pdbx_strand_id
1 'polypeptide(L)' 'MKKVIIIPARLNSSRLPNKVLLDLKGKTVLQRVYEQ' A
#
# COMPACT_ATOMS: atom_id res chain seq x y z
N MET A 1 15.09 11.01 -18.35
CA MET A 1 14.39 9.70 -18.42
C MET A 1 13.21 9.71 -17.46
N LYS A 2 12.02 9.28 -17.91
CA LYS A 2 10.83 9.19 -17.06
C LYS A 2 10.84 7.87 -16.29
N LYS A 3 10.65 7.90 -14.97
CA LYS A 3 10.52 6.69 -14.13
C LYS A 3 9.05 6.47 -13.80
N VAL A 4 8.58 5.23 -13.96
CA VAL A 4 7.21 4.81 -13.63
C VAL A 4 7.29 3.59 -12.72
N ILE A 5 6.55 3.62 -11.61
CA ILE A 5 6.49 2.53 -10.63
C ILE A 5 5.02 2.08 -10.55
N ILE A 6 4.80 0.77 -10.51
CA ILE A 6 3.46 0.19 -10.40
C ILE A 6 3.42 -0.64 -9.12
N ILE A 7 2.51 -0.28 -8.20
CA ILE A 7 2.28 -1.01 -6.95
C ILE A 7 0.89 -1.64 -7.02
N PRO A 8 0.76 -2.97 -7.08
CA PRO A 8 -0.55 -3.61 -7.09
C PRO A 8 -1.21 -3.49 -5.71
N ALA A 9 -2.44 -2.98 -5.68
CA ALA A 9 -3.21 -2.76 -4.46
C ALA A 9 -4.67 -3.18 -4.66
N ARG A 10 -5.29 -3.71 -3.59
CA ARG A 10 -6.72 -4.03 -3.56
C ARG A 10 -7.30 -3.87 -2.15
N LEU A 11 -8.55 -3.45 -2.07
CA LEU A 11 -9.28 -3.29 -0.81
C LEU A 11 -9.87 -4.62 -0.30
N ASN A 12 -10.40 -5.45 -1.20
CA ASN A 12 -11.10 -6.68 -0.82
C ASN A 12 -10.14 -7.88 -0.67
N SER A 13 -9.28 -7.86 0.35
CA SER A 13 -8.42 -9.00 0.69
C SER A 13 -9.11 -9.93 1.68
N SER A 14 -9.12 -11.25 1.41
CA SER A 14 -9.90 -12.23 2.19
C SER A 14 -9.46 -12.37 3.66
N ARG A 15 -8.15 -12.30 3.95
CA ARG A 15 -7.62 -12.44 5.32
C ARG A 15 -7.62 -11.14 6.12
N LEU A 16 -7.35 -10.01 5.46
CA LEU A 16 -7.28 -8.69 6.07
C LEU A 16 -7.81 -7.64 5.08
N PRO A 17 -9.12 -7.39 5.08
CA PRO A 17 -9.74 -6.35 4.25
C PRO A 17 -9.12 -4.98 4.51
N ASN A 18 -9.08 -4.12 3.50
CA ASN A 18 -8.55 -2.76 3.56
C ASN A 18 -7.08 -2.63 4.01
N LYS A 19 -6.30 -3.71 3.98
CA LYS A 19 -4.91 -3.73 4.45
C LYS A 19 -4.02 -2.60 3.87
N VAL A 20 -4.28 -2.15 2.66
CA VAL A 20 -3.47 -1.10 2.00
C VAL A 20 -3.68 0.28 2.65
N LEU A 21 -4.84 0.49 3.28
CA LEU A 21 -5.19 1.70 4.02
C LEU A 21 -4.88 1.60 5.52
N LEU A 22 -4.53 0.40 6.01
CA LEU A 22 -4.26 0.17 7.42
C LEU A 22 -3.14 1.11 7.89
N ASP A 23 -3.42 1.88 8.93
CA ASP A 23 -2.41 2.72 9.56
C ASP A 23 -1.45 1.86 10.38
N LEU A 24 -0.17 2.07 10.15
CA LEU A 24 0.91 1.52 10.95
C LEU A 24 1.79 2.70 11.38
N LYS A 25 1.69 3.08 12.66
CA LYS A 25 2.47 4.17 13.27
C LYS A 25 2.38 5.48 12.47
N GLY A 26 1.18 5.88 12.03
CA GLY A 26 0.95 7.13 11.31
C GLY A 26 1.28 7.09 9.81
N LYS A 27 1.53 5.90 9.24
CA LYS A 27 1.68 5.69 7.79
C LYS A 27 0.89 4.48 7.34
N THR A 28 0.24 4.59 6.17
CA THR A 28 -0.46 3.44 5.58
C THR A 28 0.53 2.37 5.11
N VAL A 29 0.07 1.13 5.03
CA VAL A 29 0.86 0.04 4.42
C VAL A 29 1.30 0.41 3.00
N LEU A 30 0.42 1.03 2.19
CA LEU A 30 0.74 1.42 0.83
C LEU A 30 1.85 2.48 0.78
N GLN A 31 1.79 3.50 1.65
CA GLN A 31 2.83 4.53 1.73
C GLN A 31 4.19 3.92 2.10
N ARG A 32 4.22 2.99 3.07
CA ARG A 32 5.45 2.31 3.46
C ARG A 32 6.07 1.48 2.34
N VAL A 33 5.28 0.96 1.39
CA VAL A 33 5.78 0.23 0.20
C VAL A 33 6.33 1.19 -0.84
N TYR A 34 5.71 2.36 -1.01
CA TYR A 34 6.21 3.39 -1.93
C TYR A 34 7.54 4.01 -1.45
N GLU A 35 7.74 4.12 -0.14
CA GLU A 35 8.95 4.72 0.45
C GLU A 35 10.15 3.76 0.57
N GLN A 36 9.98 2.44 0.36
CA GLN A 36 11.04 1.41 0.38
C GLN A 36 11.64 1.22 -1.03
#